data_AF-A0A968X4V2-F1
#
_entry.id   AF-A0A968X4V2-F1
#
_cell.length_a   1.000
_cell.length_b   1.000
_cell.length_c   1.000
_cell.angle_alpha   90.00
_cell.angle_beta   90.00
_cell.angle_gamma   90.00
#
_symmetry.space_group_name_H-M   'P 1'
#
loop_
_entity.id
_entity.type
_entity.pdbx_description
1 polymer ?
#
loop_
_entity_poly.entity_id
_entity_poly.type
_entity_poly.pdbx_seq_one_letter_code
_entity_poly.pdbx_strand_id
1 'polypeptide(L)' 'MRDLAERAARALGREFAGVDIRFKDGQPVLLEVNRRPAFQNFEQTTSLDVAGAFLSYAHSKWLGCV' A
#
# COMPACT_ATOMS: atom_id res chain seq x y z
N MET A 1 -7.37 -0.55 10.26
CA MET A 1 -6.10 -0.86 9.56
C MET A 1 -5.79 0.11 8.42
N ARG A 2 -6.77 0.43 7.55
CA ARG A 2 -6.59 1.37 6.43
C ARG A 2 -5.93 2.71 6.82
N ASP A 3 -6.49 3.44 7.80
CA ASP A 3 -5.95 4.74 8.23
C ASP A 3 -4.48 4.62 8.71
N LEU A 4 -4.17 3.62 9.53
CA LEU A 4 -2.80 3.36 10.00
C LEU A 4 -1.84 3.12 8.82
N ALA A 5 -2.24 2.29 7.85
CA ALA A 5 -1.41 1.99 6.68
C ALA A 5 -1.18 3.22 5.79
N GLU A 6 -2.24 3.97 5.49
CA GLU A 6 -2.14 5.19 4.67
C GLU A 6 -1.27 6.26 5.35
N ARG A 7 -1.42 6.45 6.68
CA ARG A 7 -0.60 7.37 7.46
C ARG A 7 0.87 6.95 7.48
N ALA A 8 1.16 5.65 7.64
CA ALA A 8 2.52 5.13 7.61
C ALA A 8 3.20 5.37 6.26
N ALA A 9 2.50 5.12 5.15
CA ALA A 9 3.01 5.40 3.81
C ALA A 9 3.27 6.90 3.59
N ARG A 10 2.32 7.77 3.99
CA ARG A 10 2.44 9.24 3.88
C ARG A 10 3.59 9.79 4.72
N ALA A 11 3.78 9.29 5.93
CA ALA A 11 4.88 9.72 6.81
C ALA A 11 6.26 9.49 6.19
N LEU A 12 6.38 8.53 5.26
CA LEU A 12 7.61 8.21 4.54
C LEU A 12 7.64 8.73 3.09
N GLY A 13 6.67 9.59 2.71
CA GLY A 13 6.58 10.15 1.37
C GLY A 13 6.37 9.10 0.28
N ARG A 14 5.64 8.02 0.58
CA ARG A 14 5.35 6.94 -0.37
C ARG A 14 3.92 7.03 -0.86
N GLU A 15 3.78 7.07 -2.18
CA GLU A 15 2.50 6.98 -2.86
C GLU A 15 2.09 5.53 -3.15
N PHE A 16 3.05 4.59 -3.13
CA PHE A 16 2.85 3.15 -3.24
C PHE A 16 3.79 2.41 -2.28
N ALA A 17 3.23 1.62 -1.37
CA ALA A 17 3.98 0.85 -0.38
C ALA A 17 3.15 -0.34 0.15
N GLY A 18 3.84 -1.42 0.55
CA GLY A 18 3.26 -2.47 1.37
C GLY A 18 3.44 -2.12 2.84
N VAL A 19 2.43 -2.35 3.68
CA VAL A 19 2.49 -2.01 5.10
C VAL A 19 2.20 -3.25 5.93
N ASP A 20 3.18 -3.61 6.76
CA ASP A 20 3.09 -4.80 7.60
C ASP A 20 2.60 -4.40 8.98
N ILE A 21 1.49 -5.01 9.40
CA ILE A 21 0.82 -4.74 10.68
C ILE A 21 0.69 -6.06 11.43
N ARG A 22 1.05 -6.07 12.71
CA ARG A 22 0.74 -7.16 13.64
C ARG A 22 -0.15 -6.66 14.77
N PHE A 23 -0.90 -7.57 15.37
CA PHE A 23 -1.67 -7.27 16.58
C PHE A 23 -0.88 -7.70 17.81
N LYS A 24 -0.72 -6.78 18.76
CA LYS A 24 -0.20 -7.05 20.10
C LYS A 24 -1.25 -6.58 21.11
N ASP A 25 -1.69 -7.47 21.99
CA ASP A 25 -2.71 -7.17 23.01
C ASP A 25 -3.99 -6.56 22.42
N GLY A 26 -4.41 -7.04 21.25
CA GLY A 26 -5.59 -6.55 20.52
C GLY A 26 -5.38 -5.22 19.79
N GLN A 27 -4.21 -4.60 19.89
CA GLN A 27 -3.88 -3.33 19.25
C GLN A 27 -3.01 -3.53 17.99
N PRO A 28 -3.30 -2.82 16.88
CA PRO A 28 -2.49 -2.89 15.68
C PRO A 28 -1.17 -2.12 15.89
N VAL A 29 -0.06 -2.77 15.54
CA VAL A 29 1.31 -2.26 15.61
C VAL A 29 1.92 -2.31 14.22
N LEU A 30 2.42 -1.16 13.77
CA LEU A 30 3.18 -1.04 12.53
C LEU A 30 4.54 -1.72 12.69
N LEU A 31 4.94 -2.54 11.71
CA LEU A 31 6.24 -3.21 11.70
C LEU A 31 7.17 -2.64 10.64
N GLU A 32 6.69 -2.58 9.40
CA GLU A 32 7.49 -2.19 8.24
C GLU A 32 6.63 -1.46 7.21
N VAL A 33 7.27 -0.56 6.48
CA VAL A 33 6.71 0.06 5.26
C VAL A 33 7.66 -0.23 4.10
N ASN A 34 7.25 -1.17 3.25
CA ASN A 34 8.02 -1.65 2.12
C ASN A 34 7.87 -0.73 0.91
N ARG A 35 8.97 -0.08 0.48
CA ARG A 35 8.98 0.81 -0.71
C ARG A 35 8.88 0.07 -2.06
N ARG A 36 9.10 -1.25 -2.07
CA ARG A 36 9.02 -2.14 -3.23
C ARG A 36 8.29 -3.42 -2.82
N PRO A 37 6.98 -3.33 -2.56
CA PRO A 37 6.24 -4.50 -2.12
C PRO A 37 6.12 -5.50 -3.25
N ALA A 38 6.38 -6.77 -2.96
CA ALA A 38 5.95 -7.85 -3.83
C ALA A 38 4.44 -8.10 -3.59
N PHE A 39 3.63 -8.05 -4.63
CA PHE A 39 2.18 -8.18 -4.50
C PHE A 39 1.56 -9.35 -5.27
N GLN A 40 2.33 -10.13 -6.04
CA GLN A 40 1.80 -11.27 -6.81
C GLN A 40 1.04 -12.27 -5.92
N ASN A 41 1.65 -12.74 -4.84
CA ASN A 41 0.99 -13.69 -3.93
C ASN A 41 -0.16 -13.03 -3.16
N PHE A 42 -0.06 -11.71 -2.91
CA PHE A 42 -1.12 -10.94 -2.27
C PHE A 42 -2.36 -10.87 -3.17
N GLU A 43 -2.19 -10.57 -4.46
CA GLU A 43 -3.26 -10.58 -5.46
C GLU A 43 -3.90 -11.97 -5.58
N GLN A 44 -3.09 -13.04 -5.64
CA GLN A 44 -3.59 -14.42 -5.67
C GLN A 44 -4.44 -14.77 -4.44
N THR A 45 -4.05 -14.29 -3.26
CA THR A 45 -4.73 -14.60 -2.00
C THR A 45 -5.97 -13.75 -1.77
N THR A 46 -5.97 -12.50 -2.25
CA THR A 46 -7.04 -11.52 -1.97
C THR A 46 -8.00 -11.31 -3.14
N SER A 47 -7.64 -11.83 -4.33
CA SER A 47 -8.33 -11.57 -5.60
C SER A 47 -8.43 -10.08 -5.97
N LEU A 48 -7.55 -9.24 -5.40
CA LEU A 48 -7.43 -7.83 -5.76
C LEU A 48 -6.48 -7.67 -6.96
N ASP A 49 -6.75 -6.67 -7.80
CA ASP A 49 -5.88 -6.24 -8.90
C ASP A 49 -5.08 -5.00 -8.48
N VAL A 50 -3.94 -5.25 -7.83
CA VAL A 50 -3.01 -4.21 -7.35
C VAL A 50 -2.27 -3.59 -8.54
N ALA A 51 -1.87 -4.39 -9.53
CA ALA A 51 -1.21 -3.91 -10.73
C ALA A 51 -2.09 -2.91 -11.50
N GLY A 52 -3.34 -3.26 -11.77
CA GLY A 52 -4.31 -2.39 -12.45
C GLY A 52 -4.64 -1.15 -11.66
N ALA A 53 -4.76 -1.24 -10.33
CA ALA A 53 -4.94 -0.08 -9.46
C ALA A 53 -3.74 0.89 -9.52
N PHE A 54 -2.51 0.37 -9.50
CA PHE A 54 -1.29 1.17 -9.62
C PHE A 54 -1.20 1.85 -10.99
N LEU A 55 -1.48 1.13 -12.09
CA LEU A 55 -1.48 1.71 -13.43
C LEU A 55 -2.54 2.79 -13.58
N SER A 56 -3.75 2.58 -13.06
CA SER A 56 -4.83 3.57 -13.06
C SER A 56 -4.42 4.84 -12.31
N TYR A 57 -3.79 4.67 -11.15
CA TYR A 57 -3.24 5.77 -10.36
C TYR A 57 -2.14 6.53 -11.11
N ALA A 58 -1.16 5.82 -11.65
CA ALA A 58 -0.04 6.42 -12.39
C ALA A 58 -0.54 7.17 -13.64
N HIS A 59 -1.50 6.60 -14.36
CA HIS A 59 -2.12 7.24 -15.52
C HIS A 59 -2.89 8.52 -15.14
N SER A 60 -3.71 8.48 -14.08
CA SER A 60 -4.42 9.66 -13.59
C SER A 60 -3.45 10.76 -13.15
N LYS A 61 -2.37 10.40 -12.45
CA LYS A 61 -1.31 11.34 -12.07
C LYS A 61 -0.61 11.95 -13.27
N TRP A 62 -0.30 11.12 -14.28
CA TRP A 62 0.32 11.59 -15.52
C TRP A 62 -0.56 12.62 -16.24
N LEU A 63 -1.85 12.32 -16.41
CA LEU A 63 -2.81 13.23 -17.04
C LEU A 63 -3.01 14.55 -16.26
N GLY A 64 -2.78 14.55 -14.95
CA GLY A 64 -2.80 15.77 -14.14
C GLY A 64 -1.51 16.59 -14.21
N CYS A 65 -0.45 16.07 -14.82
CA CYS A 65 0.83 16.77 -15.02
C CYS A 65 0.95 17.43 -16.40
N VAL A 66 0.13 17.02 -17.38
CA VAL A 66 -0.04 17.69 -18.69
C VAL A 66 -1.17 18.70 -18.63
#